data_AF-A0AAU6CIB7-F1
#
_entry.id   AF-A0AAU6CIB7-F1
#
_cell.length_a   1.000
_cell.length_b   1.000
_cell.length_c   1.000
_cell.angle_alpha   90.00
_cell.angle_beta   90.00
_cell.angle_gamma   90.00
#
_symmetry.space_group_name_H-M   'P 1'
#
loop_
_entity.id
_entity.type
_entity.pdbx_description
1 polymer ?
#
loop_
_entity_poly.entity_id
_entity_poly.type
_entity_poly.pdbx_seq_one_letter_code
_entity_poly.pdbx_strand_id
1 'polypeptide(L)' 'MNLADDVVRVAARDLDLDLVGSTFAYESKEGVAVYGRIAFIEVKPEKVLVTLDGVLHEGSSVVMTLAPADTLCFEPA' A
#
# COMPACT_ATOMS: atom_id res chain seq x y z
N MET A 1 7.77 -21.86 16.69
CA MET A 1 8.23 -21.11 15.51
C MET A 1 7.34 -19.87 15.48
N ASN A 2 7.81 -18.74 16.03
CA ASN A 2 7.02 -17.50 16.06
C ASN A 2 7.17 -16.84 14.69
N LEU A 3 6.10 -16.84 13.90
CA LEU A 3 6.09 -16.45 12.49
C LEU A 3 5.35 -15.12 12.25
N ALA A 4 5.23 -14.25 13.27
CA ALA A 4 4.28 -13.12 13.21
C ALA A 4 4.79 -11.74 13.68
N ASP A 5 6.07 -11.56 14.00
CA ASP A 5 6.50 -10.31 14.69
C ASP A 5 7.21 -9.26 13.81
N ASP A 6 7.60 -9.56 12.58
CA ASP A 6 8.38 -8.61 11.77
C ASP A 6 7.55 -7.89 10.70
N VAL A 7 6.27 -7.62 10.97
CA VAL A 7 5.44 -6.78 10.09
C VAL A 7 5.88 -5.33 10.19
N VAL A 8 6.40 -4.78 9.09
CA VAL A 8 6.80 -3.37 9.00
C VAL A 8 5.55 -2.53 8.73
N ARG A 9 5.31 -1.53 9.58
CA ARG A 9 4.20 -0.57 9.42
C ARG A 9 4.74 0.76 8.92
N VAL A 10 4.25 1.20 7.77
CA VAL A 10 4.67 2.46 7.13
C VAL A 10 3.45 3.33 6.92
N ALA A 11 3.51 4.59 7.33
CA ALA A 11 2.45 5.54 7.02
C ALA A 11 2.48 5.89 5.53
N ALA A 12 1.32 6.12 4.92
CA ALA A 12 1.22 6.39 3.49
C ALA A 12 2.09 7.57 3.04
N ARG A 13 2.22 8.60 3.90
CA ARG A 13 3.07 9.77 3.63
C ARG A 13 4.56 9.46 3.53
N ASP A 14 4.98 8.36 4.14
CA ASP A 14 6.37 7.91 4.24
C ASP A 14 6.67 6.83 3.19
N LEU A 15 5.72 6.53 2.30
CA LEU A 15 5.97 5.66 1.16
C LEU A 15 6.95 6.32 0.19
N ASP A 16 7.95 5.57 -0.23
CA ASP A 16 8.96 6.00 -1.19
C ASP A 16 9.10 4.99 -2.33
N LEU A 17 10.00 5.30 -3.27
CA LEU A 17 10.21 4.48 -4.46
C LEU A 17 10.86 3.12 -4.16
N ASP A 18 11.48 2.93 -2.99
CA ASP A 18 12.11 1.67 -2.61
C ASP A 18 11.07 0.59 -2.25
N LEU A 19 9.83 1.01 -1.97
CA LEU A 19 8.69 0.12 -1.72
C LEU A 19 7.95 -0.28 -3.01
N VAL A 20 8.34 0.23 -4.18
CA VAL A 20 7.78 -0.23 -5.46
C VAL A 20 8.18 -1.68 -5.72
N GLY A 21 7.20 -2.52 -6.04
CA GLY A 21 7.35 -3.97 -6.19
C GLY A 21 7.08 -4.75 -4.90
N SER A 22 7.00 -4.08 -3.75
CA SER A 22 6.70 -4.72 -2.47
C SER A 22 5.22 -5.07 -2.34
N THR A 23 4.94 -6.20 -1.69
CA THR A 23 3.59 -6.61 -1.31
C THR A 23 3.20 -5.91 -0.02
N PHE A 24 1.95 -5.45 0.07
CA PHE A 24 1.41 -4.81 1.27
C PHE A 24 0.00 -5.34 1.60
N ALA A 25 -0.36 -5.14 2.86
CA ALA A 25 -1.72 -5.24 3.36
C ALA A 25 -2.16 -3.87 3.92
N TYR A 26 -3.41 -3.49 3.66
CA TYR A 26 -4.02 -2.26 4.14
C TYR A 26 -5.45 -2.54 4.59
N GLU A 27 -5.83 -2.07 5.78
CA GLU A 27 -7.22 -2.11 6.23
C GLU A 27 -7.86 -0.75 5.97
N SER A 28 -8.86 -0.73 5.10
CA SER A 28 -9.64 0.48 4.84
C SER A 28 -10.45 0.90 6.08
N LYS A 29 -10.90 2.15 6.10
CA LYS A 29 -11.75 2.68 7.18
C LYS A 29 -13.07 1.92 7.38
N GLU A 30 -13.49 1.14 6.38
CA GLU A 30 -14.69 0.30 6.43
C GLU A 30 -14.40 -1.10 7.01
N GLY A 31 -13.16 -1.36 7.43
CA GLY A 31 -12.71 -2.67 7.93
C GLY A 31 -12.45 -3.69 6.80
N VAL A 32 -12.43 -3.25 5.54
CA VAL A 32 -12.12 -4.11 4.40
C VAL A 32 -10.61 -4.18 4.23
N ALA A 33 -10.06 -5.39 4.32
CA ALA A 33 -8.66 -5.66 4.04
C ALA A 33 -8.39 -5.67 2.53
N VAL A 34 -7.38 -4.94 2.11
CA VAL A 34 -6.87 -4.85 0.75
C VAL A 34 -5.44 -5.38 0.75
N TYR A 35 -5.15 -6.27 -0.19
CA TYR A 35 -3.82 -6.83 -0.41
C TYR A 35 -3.39 -6.49 -1.83
N GLY A 36 -2.15 -6.09 -2.01
CA GLY A 36 -1.65 -5.70 -3.32
C GLY A 36 -0.15 -5.63 -3.38
N ARG A 37 0.35 -5.43 -4.59
CA ARG A 37 1.74 -5.08 -4.87
C ARG A 37 1.79 -3.67 -5.42
N ILE A 38 2.77 -2.88 -5.00
CA ILE A 38 2.91 -1.51 -5.44
C ILE A 38 3.55 -1.47 -6.84
N ALA A 39 2.89 -0.85 -7.81
CA ALA A 39 3.47 -0.54 -9.12
C ALA A 39 4.02 0.89 -9.20
N PHE A 40 3.35 1.84 -8.53
CA PHE A 40 3.73 3.25 -8.55
C PHE A 40 3.19 3.99 -7.33
N ILE A 41 3.92 5.01 -6.88
CA ILE A 41 3.56 5.85 -5.72
C ILE A 41 3.63 7.31 -6.12
N GLU A 42 2.58 8.07 -5.81
CA GLU A 42 2.57 9.53 -5.88
C GLU A 42 2.13 10.12 -4.54
N VAL A 43 3.09 10.71 -3.80
CA VAL A 43 2.83 11.36 -2.51
C VAL A 43 2.47 12.83 -2.72
N LYS A 44 1.29 13.25 -2.24
CA LYS A 44 0.85 14.66 -2.22
C LYS A 44 0.59 15.09 -0.77
N PRO A 45 0.60 16.41 -0.48
CA PRO A 45 0.37 16.91 0.88
C PRO A 45 -0.94 16.42 1.52
N GLU A 46 -2.00 16.26 0.72
CA GLU A 46 -3.35 15.92 1.21
C GLU A 46 -3.71 14.44 1.03
N LYS A 47 -3.00 13.71 0.16
CA LYS A 47 -3.33 12.33 -0.21
C LYS A 47 -2.14 11.62 -0.83
N VAL A 48 -2.16 10.29 -0.76
CA VAL A 48 -1.16 9.44 -1.41
C VAL A 48 -1.88 8.54 -2.41
N LEU A 49 -1.37 8.48 -3.63
CA LEU A 49 -1.91 7.63 -4.69
C LEU A 49 -0.98 6.43 -4.87
N VAL A 50 -1.53 5.23 -4.80
CA VAL A 50 -0.80 3.97 -4.98
C VAL A 50 -1.42 3.21 -6.14
N THR A 51 -0.67 3.01 -7.21
CA THR A 51 -1.08 2.15 -8.33
C THR A 51 -0.72 0.71 -7.99
N LEU A 52 -1.67 -0.20 -8.20
CA LEU A 52 -1.47 -1.62 -7.92
C LEU A 52 -0.94 -2.38 -9.14
N ASP A 53 0.05 -3.22 -8.93
CA ASP A 53 0.61 -4.10 -9.95
C ASP A 53 -0.34 -5.24 -10.29
N GLY A 54 -0.56 -5.49 -11.58
CA GLY A 54 -1.41 -6.57 -12.08
C GLY A 54 -2.91 -6.42 -11.83
N VAL A 55 -3.37 -5.36 -11.16
CA VAL A 55 -4.80 -5.11 -10.90
C VAL A 55 -5.35 -4.14 -11.95
N LEU A 56 -6.10 -4.69 -12.90
CA LEU A 56 -6.83 -3.93 -13.91
C LEU A 56 -8.33 -3.96 -13.61
N HIS A 57 -8.96 -2.79 -13.65
CA HIS A 57 -10.42 -2.67 -13.64
C HIS A 57 -10.83 -1.95 -14.92
N GLU A 58 -11.66 -2.61 -15.74
CA GLU A 58 -12.13 -2.07 -17.03
C GLU A 58 -10.99 -1.62 -17.97
N GLY A 59 -9.85 -2.33 -17.94
CA GLY A 59 -8.68 -2.03 -18.77
C GLY A 59 -7.82 -0.86 -18.26
N SER A 60 -8.16 -0.28 -17.11
CA SER A 60 -7.38 0.75 -16.44
C SER A 60 -6.67 0.20 -15.20
N SER A 61 -5.47 0.69 -14.90
CA SER A 61 -4.77 0.37 -13.66
C SER A 61 -5.55 0.88 -12.46
N VAL A 62 -5.68 0.04 -11.42
CA VAL A 62 -6.34 0.44 -10.18
C VAL A 62 -5.42 1.36 -9.38
N VAL A 63 -5.94 2.52 -9.00
CA VAL A 63 -5.25 3.50 -8.15
C VAL A 63 -5.99 3.61 -6.83
N MET A 64 -5.32 3.23 -5.75
CA MET A 64 -5.78 3.47 -4.39
C MET A 64 -5.45 4.89 -3.96
N THR A 65 -6.40 5.56 -3.34
CA THR A 65 -6.19 6.87 -2.71
C THR A 65 -6.19 6.70 -1.19
N LEU A 66 -5.08 7.05 -0.55
CA LEU A 66 -4.88 6.93 0.88
C LEU A 66 -4.77 8.32 1.51
N ALA A 67 -5.24 8.45 2.76
CA ALA A 67 -4.91 9.60 3.58
C ALA A 67 -3.44 9.51 4.02
N PRO A 68 -2.72 10.63 4.18
CA PRO A 68 -1.30 10.60 4.59
C PRO A 68 -1.04 9.91 5.94
N ALA A 69 -2.06 9.73 6.78
CA ALA A 69 -1.97 9.05 8.07
C ALA A 69 -2.34 7.55 8.01
N ASP A 70 -2.87 7.07 6.89
CA ASP A 70 -3.21 5.65 6.73
C ASP A 70 -1.92 4.81 6.80
N THR A 71 -2.00 3.63 7.42
CA THR A 71 -0.83 2.76 7.65
C THR A 71 -0.93 1.52 6.79
N LEU A 72 0.14 1.23 6.06
CA LEU A 72 0.30 0.01 5.27
C LEU A 72 1.24 -0.94 6.02
N CYS A 73 0.91 -2.24 5.95
CA CYS A 73 1.71 -3.31 6.53
C CYS A 73 2.47 -4.02 5.41
N PHE A 74 3.79 -4.14 5.56
CA PHE A 74 4.66 -4.85 4.63
C PHE A 74 5.25 -6.08 5.33
N GLU A 75 5.38 -7.16 4.57
CA GLU A 75 6.19 -8.30 5.01
C GLU A 75 7.67 -7.94 4.87
N PRO A 76 8.54 -8.38 5.81
CA PRO A 76 9.97 -8.17 5.70
C PRO A 76 10.51 -8.98 4.51
N ALA A 77 11.44 -8.38 3.77
CA ALA A 77 12.06 -8.98 2.59
C ALA A 77 13.02 -10.14 2.92
#